data_AF-A0A397VMR8-F1
#
_entry.id   AF-A0A397VMR8-F1
#
_cell.length_a   1.000
_cell.length_b   1.000
_cell.length_c   1.000
_cell.angle_alpha   90.00
_cell.angle_beta   90.00
_cell.angle_gamma   90.00
#
_symmetry.space_group_name_H-M   'P 1'
#
loop_
_entity.id
_entity.type
_entity.pdbx_description
1 polymer ?
#
loop_
_entity_poly.entity_id
_entity_poly.type
_entity_poly.pdbx_seq_one_letter_code
_entity_poly.pdbx_strand_id
1 'polypeptide(L)'
;MRRLDTDYRHRLVQSLYSAFKRRLLIPGAGTNDIINTYISTVKCLRLLDPSGVLLEKITGPIRNYLRTREDAARFLVNSWMDDECNNELVEELGHTENPIEDHDDYGVSDDNWVPDPMDAGPDYKSSMYRSADITNLLVSLFDTTDLITEEIQNQMASCLLSKLDYDTGREQTKLELFKLRFGEAKMAPTEVMIKDIADSKRIDTNIYNEISISKAVGLENVKEAVLHGSIISKLFWPTLKNEDFVVPKPISENMQKYENAFQILKPRRELQWLSSLGKVHVELELQDRVLEFEVAPIYAAIIYHFQEQETWDLCSLAEKMNIDPSKLRGKMGFWEDRGVLRLIADDKWIVLEISAEI
;
A
#
# COMPACT_ATOMS: atom_id res chain seq x y z
N MET A 1 -4.68 -27.17 -35.54
CA MET A 1 -3.74 -27.82 -34.61
C MET A 1 -4.23 -29.23 -34.33
N ARG A 2 -3.42 -30.27 -34.60
CA ARG A 2 -3.76 -31.65 -34.21
C ARG A 2 -3.83 -31.69 -32.68
N ARG A 3 -4.92 -32.19 -32.11
CA ARG A 3 -5.02 -32.48 -30.67
C ARG A 3 -3.79 -33.31 -30.29
N LEU A 4 -3.04 -32.92 -29.26
CA LEU A 4 -2.02 -33.81 -28.70
C LEU A 4 -2.68 -35.15 -28.37
N ASP A 5 -2.04 -36.26 -28.71
CA ASP A 5 -2.49 -37.58 -28.29
C ASP A 5 -2.61 -37.62 -26.76
N THR A 6 -3.67 -38.26 -26.26
CA THR A 6 -4.05 -38.31 -24.84
C THR A 6 -2.91 -38.79 -23.93
N ASP A 7 -2.09 -39.73 -24.40
CA ASP A 7 -0.94 -40.26 -23.66
C ASP A 7 0.16 -39.21 -23.45
N TYR A 8 0.43 -38.35 -24.43
CA TYR A 8 1.43 -37.30 -24.32
C TYR A 8 0.97 -36.17 -23.39
N ARG A 9 -0.33 -35.88 -23.37
CA ARG A 9 -0.94 -34.94 -22.41
C ARG A 9 -0.72 -35.42 -20.98
N HIS A 10 -0.98 -36.70 -20.70
CA HIS A 10 -0.78 -37.25 -19.36
C HIS A 10 0.70 -37.19 -18.93
N ARG A 11 1.64 -37.57 -19.82
CA ARG A 11 3.08 -37.50 -19.52
C ARG A 11 3.56 -36.07 -19.28
N LEU A 12 3.04 -35.10 -20.03
CA LEU A 12 3.33 -33.68 -19.85
C LEU A 12 2.88 -33.20 -18.46
N VAL A 13 1.63 -33.47 -18.09
CA VAL A 13 1.08 -33.09 -16.77
C VAL A 13 1.91 -33.69 -15.64
N GLN A 14 2.23 -34.99 -15.71
CA GLN A 14 3.01 -35.67 -14.67
C GLN A 14 4.45 -35.12 -14.55
N SER A 15 5.08 -34.80 -15.68
CA SER A 15 6.43 -34.22 -15.73
C SER A 15 6.44 -32.81 -15.14
N LEU A 16 5.52 -31.94 -15.57
CA LEU A 16 5.40 -30.57 -15.07
C LEU A 16 5.02 -30.54 -13.59
N TYR A 17 4.09 -31.39 -13.16
CA TYR A 17 3.74 -31.52 -11.75
C TYR A 17 4.96 -31.90 -10.89
N SER A 18 5.75 -32.88 -11.36
CA SER A 18 6.97 -33.29 -10.69
C SER A 18 8.02 -32.18 -10.63
N ALA A 19 8.10 -31.34 -11.68
CA ALA A 19 8.99 -30.19 -11.73
C ALA A 19 8.54 -29.10 -10.75
N PHE A 20 7.24 -28.74 -10.74
CA PHE A 20 6.70 -27.75 -9.81
C PHE A 20 6.87 -28.17 -8.36
N LYS A 21 6.57 -29.42 -8.01
CA LYS A 21 6.77 -29.93 -6.65
C LYS A 21 8.24 -29.89 -6.20
N ARG A 22 9.20 -30.07 -7.13
CA ARG A 22 10.64 -30.09 -6.81
C ARG A 22 11.32 -28.73 -6.84
N ARG A 23 10.75 -27.72 -7.50
CA ARG A 23 11.44 -26.44 -7.77
C ARG A 23 10.65 -25.21 -7.35
N LEU A 24 9.31 -25.26 -7.41
CA LEU A 24 8.45 -24.10 -7.22
C LEU A 24 7.65 -24.17 -5.91
N LEU A 25 7.08 -25.33 -5.60
CA LEU A 25 6.23 -25.55 -4.41
C LEU A 25 7.07 -25.95 -3.20
N ILE A 26 8.05 -25.11 -2.86
CA ILE A 26 8.94 -25.29 -1.71
C ILE A 26 8.82 -24.06 -0.81
N PRO A 27 8.87 -24.21 0.53
CA PRO A 27 8.76 -23.07 1.46
C PRO A 27 9.79 -21.95 1.24
N GLY A 28 10.97 -22.26 0.67
CA GLY A 28 12.02 -21.29 0.39
C GLY A 28 11.82 -20.47 -0.90
N ALA A 29 10.81 -20.78 -1.72
CA ALA A 29 10.52 -20.01 -2.93
C ALA A 29 9.72 -18.74 -2.60
N GLY A 30 10.13 -17.60 -3.16
CA GLY A 30 9.42 -16.34 -3.01
C GLY A 30 8.04 -16.38 -3.66
N THR A 31 7.04 -15.72 -3.06
CA THR A 31 5.67 -15.64 -3.62
C THR A 31 5.67 -15.03 -5.01
N ASN A 32 6.54 -14.04 -5.22
CA ASN A 32 6.75 -13.37 -6.50
C ASN A 32 7.07 -14.37 -7.61
N ASP A 33 8.06 -15.24 -7.38
CA ASP A 33 8.49 -16.21 -8.37
C ASP A 33 7.38 -17.22 -8.69
N ILE A 34 6.60 -17.61 -7.67
CA ILE A 34 5.49 -18.54 -7.83
C ILE A 34 4.37 -17.92 -8.68
N ILE A 35 3.99 -16.68 -8.40
CA ILE A 35 2.93 -15.97 -9.13
C ILE A 35 3.39 -15.65 -10.56
N ASN A 36 4.62 -15.17 -10.77
CA ASN A 36 5.14 -14.91 -12.12
C ASN A 36 5.22 -16.21 -12.94
N THR A 37 5.72 -17.29 -12.33
CA THR A 37 5.75 -18.61 -13.00
C THR A 37 4.34 -19.10 -13.31
N TYR A 38 3.37 -18.85 -12.43
CA TYR A 38 1.96 -19.14 -12.67
C TYR A 38 1.43 -18.39 -13.89
N ILE A 39 1.64 -17.07 -13.94
CA ILE A 39 1.22 -16.21 -15.07
C ILE A 39 1.85 -16.70 -16.38
N SER A 40 3.15 -16.95 -16.42
CA SER A 40 3.83 -17.48 -17.60
C SER A 40 3.29 -18.86 -18.00
N THR A 41 3.02 -19.73 -17.03
CA THR A 41 2.44 -21.05 -17.27
C THR A 41 1.05 -20.95 -17.88
N VAL A 42 0.21 -20.04 -17.39
CA VAL A 42 -1.13 -19.79 -17.94
C VAL A 42 -1.03 -19.35 -19.40
N LYS A 43 -0.17 -18.37 -19.70
CA LYS A 43 0.04 -17.87 -21.06
C LYS A 43 0.52 -18.96 -22.02
N CYS A 44 1.54 -19.74 -21.62
CA CYS A 44 2.05 -20.84 -22.44
C CYS A 44 1.00 -21.93 -22.68
N LEU A 45 0.24 -22.30 -21.65
CA LEU A 45 -0.77 -23.35 -21.77
C LEU A 45 -1.98 -22.92 -22.59
N ARG A 46 -2.37 -21.63 -22.56
CA ARG A 46 -3.42 -21.10 -23.46
C ARG A 46 -3.04 -21.22 -24.93
N LEU A 47 -1.77 -20.98 -25.27
CA LEU A 47 -1.28 -21.14 -26.65
C LEU A 47 -1.23 -22.61 -27.08
N LEU A 48 -0.91 -23.52 -26.15
CA LEU A 48 -0.73 -24.94 -26.43
C LEU A 48 -2.07 -25.70 -26.47
N ASP A 49 -3.00 -25.35 -25.58
CA ASP A 49 -4.30 -25.97 -25.45
C ASP A 49 -5.42 -24.93 -25.26
N PRO A 50 -6.04 -24.49 -26.36
CA PRO A 50 -7.19 -23.59 -26.32
C PRO A 50 -8.40 -24.17 -25.59
N SER A 51 -8.42 -25.48 -25.31
CA SER A 51 -9.52 -26.11 -24.59
C SER A 51 -9.50 -25.86 -23.09
N GLY A 52 -8.39 -25.38 -22.50
CA GLY A 52 -8.27 -25.05 -21.08
C GLY A 52 -8.13 -26.24 -20.12
N VAL A 53 -8.25 -27.48 -20.62
CA VAL A 53 -8.24 -28.70 -19.77
C VAL A 53 -6.85 -28.96 -19.16
N LEU A 54 -5.77 -28.74 -19.93
CA LEU A 54 -4.42 -28.87 -19.38
C LEU A 54 -4.13 -27.81 -18.32
N LEU A 55 -4.69 -26.61 -18.49
CA LEU A 55 -4.50 -25.51 -17.57
C LEU A 55 -5.05 -25.85 -16.19
N GLU A 56 -6.29 -26.32 -16.11
CA GLU A 56 -6.92 -26.75 -14.86
C GLU A 56 -6.07 -27.81 -14.13
N LYS A 57 -5.70 -28.90 -14.82
CA LYS A 57 -4.97 -30.03 -14.21
C LYS A 57 -3.58 -29.64 -13.69
N ILE A 58 -2.90 -28.74 -14.39
CA ILE A 58 -1.55 -28.30 -14.05
C ILE A 58 -1.57 -27.20 -12.96
N THR A 59 -2.56 -26.32 -12.98
CA THR A 59 -2.63 -25.17 -12.08
C THR A 59 -3.15 -25.54 -10.69
N GLY A 60 -4.08 -26.48 -10.55
CA GLY A 60 -4.68 -26.85 -9.25
C GLY A 60 -3.69 -26.99 -8.07
N PRO A 61 -2.55 -27.67 -8.23
CA PRO A 61 -1.52 -27.78 -7.19
C PRO A 61 -0.87 -26.45 -6.79
N ILE A 62 -0.63 -25.56 -7.75
CA ILE A 62 -0.11 -24.21 -7.49
C ILE A 62 -1.16 -23.40 -6.76
N ARG A 63 -2.44 -23.52 -7.15
CA ARG A 63 -3.57 -22.84 -6.49
C ARG A 63 -3.68 -23.26 -5.03
N ASN A 64 -3.66 -24.56 -4.76
CA ASN A 64 -3.72 -25.10 -3.40
C ASN A 64 -2.54 -24.63 -2.55
N TYR A 65 -1.35 -24.50 -3.13
CA TYR A 65 -0.19 -23.98 -2.41
C TYR A 65 -0.29 -22.48 -2.13
N LEU A 66 -0.70 -21.66 -3.10
CA LEU A 66 -0.89 -20.21 -2.90
C LEU A 66 -1.99 -19.91 -1.88
N ARG A 67 -3.04 -20.74 -1.79
CA ARG A 67 -4.07 -20.64 -0.73
C ARG A 67 -3.53 -20.82 0.68
N THR A 68 -2.45 -21.59 0.85
CA THR A 68 -1.82 -21.76 2.18
C THR A 68 -0.95 -20.58 2.59
N ARG A 69 -0.69 -19.64 1.67
CA ARG A 69 0.20 -18.49 1.88
C ARG A 69 -0.61 -17.23 2.14
N GLU A 70 -0.57 -16.72 3.36
CA GLU A 70 -1.27 -15.49 3.77
C GLU A 70 -0.73 -14.25 3.04
N ASP A 71 0.52 -14.27 2.59
CA ASP A 71 1.19 -13.16 1.89
C ASP A 71 0.84 -13.05 0.39
N ALA A 72 0.11 -14.03 -0.17
CA ALA A 72 -0.20 -14.08 -1.59
C ALA A 72 -1.09 -12.93 -2.07
N ALA A 73 -2.11 -12.56 -1.29
CA ALA A 73 -3.03 -11.46 -1.64
C ALA A 73 -2.30 -10.10 -1.64
N ARG A 74 -1.51 -9.82 -0.58
CA ARG A 74 -0.66 -8.63 -0.48
C ARG A 74 0.30 -8.49 -1.64
N PHE A 75 0.97 -9.57 -1.98
CA PHE A 75 1.90 -9.54 -3.11
C PHE A 75 1.19 -9.24 -4.43
N LEU A 76 0.05 -9.89 -4.68
CA LEU A 76 -0.74 -9.67 -5.89
C LEU A 76 -1.18 -8.21 -6.02
N VAL A 77 -1.70 -7.63 -4.95
CA VAL A 77 -2.13 -6.22 -4.93
C VAL A 77 -0.94 -5.29 -5.12
N ASN A 78 0.18 -5.53 -4.43
CA ASN A 78 1.41 -4.74 -4.62
C ASN A 78 1.85 -4.76 -6.09
N SER A 79 1.77 -5.91 -6.73
CA SER A 79 2.10 -6.05 -8.15
C SER A 79 1.14 -5.30 -9.08
N TRP A 80 -0.12 -5.08 -8.71
CA TRP A 80 -1.04 -4.23 -9.48
C TRP A 80 -0.85 -2.74 -9.19
N MET A 81 -0.33 -2.42 -8.00
CA MET A 81 -0.07 -1.06 -7.55
C MET A 81 1.30 -0.52 -7.99
N ASP A 82 2.23 -1.38 -8.36
CA ASP A 82 3.55 -1.00 -8.89
C ASP A 82 3.48 -0.73 -10.41
N ASP A 83 4.08 0.39 -10.84
CA ASP A 83 4.13 0.78 -12.27
C ASP A 83 5.39 0.25 -12.97
N GLU A 84 6.46 -0.04 -12.22
CA GLU A 84 7.76 -0.38 -12.82
C GLU A 84 7.81 -1.84 -13.28
N CYS A 85 7.07 -2.72 -12.60
CA CYS A 85 7.26 -4.16 -12.75
C CYS A 85 6.20 -4.89 -13.59
N ASN A 86 5.02 -4.32 -13.89
CA ASN A 86 3.92 -5.14 -14.44
C ASN A 86 2.87 -4.41 -15.31
N ASN A 87 3.29 -3.72 -16.38
CA ASN A 87 2.37 -3.19 -17.40
C ASN A 87 1.38 -4.24 -17.93
N GLU A 88 1.81 -5.50 -18.07
CA GLU A 88 0.99 -6.54 -18.69
C GLU A 88 -0.19 -7.01 -17.81
N LEU A 89 -0.02 -7.07 -16.48
CA LEU A 89 -1.15 -7.42 -15.59
C LEU A 89 -2.13 -6.26 -15.44
N VAL A 90 -1.64 -5.03 -15.51
CA VAL A 90 -2.47 -3.82 -15.45
C VAL A 90 -3.27 -3.65 -16.75
N GLU A 91 -2.67 -3.95 -17.90
CA GLU A 91 -3.39 -4.06 -19.19
C GLU A 91 -4.48 -5.13 -19.13
N GLU A 92 -4.18 -6.29 -18.53
CA GLU A 92 -5.14 -7.37 -18.29
C GLU A 92 -6.26 -7.01 -17.30
N LEU A 93 -6.10 -5.97 -16.46
CA LEU A 93 -7.21 -5.38 -15.69
C LEU A 93 -8.11 -4.46 -16.54
N GLY A 94 -7.68 -4.07 -17.74
CA GLY A 94 -8.47 -3.25 -18.67
C GLY A 94 -9.28 -4.05 -19.70
N HIS A 95 -8.96 -5.33 -19.94
CA HIS A 95 -9.50 -6.10 -21.06
C HIS A 95 -10.95 -6.66 -20.93
N THR A 96 -11.47 -6.95 -19.74
CA THR A 96 -12.83 -7.49 -19.52
C THR A 96 -13.78 -6.53 -18.78
N GLU A 97 -14.77 -5.98 -19.47
CA GLU A 97 -15.67 -4.98 -18.86
C GLU A 97 -16.61 -5.51 -17.76
N ASN A 98 -16.64 -6.83 -17.54
CA ASN A 98 -17.53 -7.46 -16.57
C ASN A 98 -16.86 -7.64 -15.19
N PRO A 99 -17.50 -7.19 -14.09
CA PRO A 99 -17.03 -7.46 -12.74
C PRO A 99 -16.91 -8.96 -12.44
N ILE A 100 -15.94 -9.30 -11.61
CA ILE A 100 -15.77 -10.62 -11.02
C ILE A 100 -16.85 -10.78 -9.96
N GLU A 101 -17.89 -11.52 -10.29
CA GLU A 101 -18.94 -11.86 -9.34
C GLU A 101 -18.47 -13.00 -8.42
N ASP A 102 -18.67 -12.83 -7.10
CA ASP A 102 -18.46 -13.91 -6.13
C ASP A 102 -19.59 -14.94 -6.32
N HIS A 103 -19.32 -15.94 -7.15
CA HIS A 103 -20.09 -17.17 -7.37
C HIS A 103 -21.32 -17.17 -8.33
N ASP A 104 -21.17 -18.08 -9.31
CA ASP A 104 -22.13 -18.99 -9.93
C ASP A 104 -23.36 -18.46 -10.69
N ASP A 105 -23.53 -17.16 -10.91
CA ASP A 105 -24.41 -16.68 -11.98
C ASP A 105 -23.59 -16.33 -13.23
N TYR A 106 -22.99 -17.36 -13.84
CA TYR A 106 -22.67 -17.29 -15.28
C TYR A 106 -24.00 -17.33 -16.03
N GLY A 107 -24.76 -16.23 -15.95
CA GLY A 107 -26.05 -16.03 -16.57
C GLY A 107 -25.91 -16.14 -18.09
N VAL A 108 -26.15 -17.35 -18.60
CA VAL A 108 -26.85 -17.70 -19.84
C VAL A 108 -26.73 -16.68 -20.98
N SER A 109 -25.51 -16.31 -21.37
CA SER A 109 -25.23 -15.67 -22.67
C SER A 109 -23.78 -15.95 -23.10
N ASP A 110 -23.36 -17.21 -23.00
CA ASP A 110 -22.22 -17.65 -23.80
C ASP A 110 -22.78 -18.04 -25.18
N ASP A 111 -22.93 -17.03 -26.06
CA ASP A 111 -23.32 -17.24 -27.47
C ASP A 111 -22.34 -18.17 -28.22
N ASN A 112 -21.18 -18.45 -27.62
CA ASN A 112 -20.14 -19.35 -28.12
C ASN A 112 -19.97 -20.62 -27.26
N TRP A 113 -20.98 -21.01 -26.47
CA TRP A 113 -20.89 -22.18 -25.62
C TRP A 113 -20.63 -23.46 -26.44
N VAL A 114 -19.55 -24.16 -26.10
CA VAL A 114 -19.18 -25.45 -26.69
C VAL A 114 -19.09 -26.48 -25.57
N PRO A 115 -19.68 -27.68 -25.75
CA PRO A 115 -19.59 -28.76 -24.77
C PRO A 115 -18.16 -29.05 -24.30
N ASP A 116 -18.06 -29.54 -23.07
CA ASP A 116 -16.78 -29.86 -22.48
C ASP A 116 -16.13 -31.06 -23.19
N PRO A 117 -14.79 -31.07 -23.33
CA PRO A 117 -14.09 -32.17 -23.97
C PRO A 117 -14.18 -33.40 -23.06
N MET A 118 -14.12 -34.60 -23.65
CA MET A 118 -14.17 -35.87 -22.91
C MET A 118 -13.12 -36.01 -21.80
N ASP A 119 -12.02 -35.24 -21.88
CA ASP A 119 -10.90 -35.27 -20.94
C ASP A 119 -11.08 -34.30 -19.75
N ALA A 120 -12.15 -33.50 -19.74
CA ALA A 120 -12.48 -32.58 -18.66
C ALA A 120 -12.85 -33.34 -17.39
N GLY A 121 -12.31 -32.90 -16.25
CA GLY A 121 -12.68 -33.43 -14.95
C GLY A 121 -14.04 -32.90 -14.49
N PRO A 122 -14.62 -33.46 -13.41
CA PRO A 122 -15.87 -32.95 -12.83
C PRO A 122 -15.74 -31.51 -12.29
N ASP A 123 -14.53 -31.04 -11.99
CA ASP A 123 -14.24 -29.70 -11.49
C ASP A 123 -13.97 -28.67 -12.61
N TYR A 124 -14.02 -29.10 -13.87
CA TYR A 124 -13.70 -28.26 -15.02
C TYR A 124 -14.81 -27.26 -15.28
N LYS A 125 -14.49 -25.96 -15.16
CA LYS A 125 -15.37 -24.86 -15.55
C LYS A 125 -14.88 -24.25 -16.86
N SER A 126 -15.59 -24.50 -17.97
CA SER A 126 -15.20 -24.01 -19.30
C SER A 126 -15.11 -22.48 -19.38
N SER A 127 -16.04 -21.77 -18.74
CA SER A 127 -16.03 -20.30 -18.62
C SER A 127 -14.78 -19.75 -17.92
N MET A 128 -14.20 -20.53 -17.00
CA MET A 128 -13.05 -20.11 -16.21
C MET A 128 -11.71 -20.32 -16.91
N TYR A 129 -11.57 -21.42 -17.65
CA TYR A 129 -10.27 -21.81 -18.22
C TYR A 129 -10.13 -21.52 -19.72
N ARG A 130 -11.24 -21.30 -20.44
CA ARG A 130 -11.21 -20.95 -21.87
C ARG A 130 -11.30 -19.44 -22.12
N SER A 131 -12.15 -18.74 -21.37
CA SER A 131 -12.50 -17.34 -21.67
C SER A 131 -12.15 -16.34 -20.56
N ALA A 132 -11.88 -16.78 -19.32
CA ALA A 132 -11.55 -15.84 -18.25
C ALA A 132 -10.13 -15.28 -18.41
N ASP A 133 -9.92 -14.03 -18.01
CA ASP A 133 -8.60 -13.39 -18.01
C ASP A 133 -7.66 -13.99 -16.96
N ILE A 134 -6.36 -13.66 -17.09
CA ILE A 134 -5.35 -14.07 -16.12
C ILE A 134 -5.71 -13.53 -14.72
N THR A 135 -6.27 -12.31 -14.66
CA THR A 135 -6.74 -11.67 -13.43
C THR A 135 -7.84 -12.48 -12.77
N ASN A 136 -8.85 -12.95 -13.53
CA ASN A 136 -9.95 -13.75 -12.99
C ASN A 136 -9.44 -15.10 -12.46
N LEU A 137 -8.46 -15.68 -13.16
CA LEU A 137 -7.82 -16.90 -12.72
C LEU A 137 -6.96 -16.69 -11.45
N LEU A 138 -6.32 -15.53 -11.29
CA LEU A 138 -5.58 -15.16 -10.07
C LEU A 138 -6.54 -14.84 -8.90
N VAL A 139 -7.64 -14.17 -9.17
CA VAL A 139 -8.65 -13.85 -8.15
C VAL A 139 -9.36 -15.13 -7.67
N SER A 140 -9.65 -16.06 -8.57
CA SER A 140 -10.19 -17.39 -8.21
C SER A 140 -9.27 -18.24 -7.32
N LEU A 141 -8.00 -17.85 -7.15
CA LEU A 141 -7.11 -18.48 -6.18
C LEU A 141 -7.66 -18.30 -4.77
N PHE A 142 -8.34 -17.20 -4.51
CA PHE A 142 -8.92 -16.85 -3.22
C PHE A 142 -10.39 -17.26 -3.20
N ASP A 143 -10.86 -17.71 -2.04
CA ASP A 143 -12.26 -18.15 -1.87
C ASP A 143 -13.23 -16.96 -1.84
N THR A 144 -12.74 -15.78 -1.42
CA THR A 144 -13.48 -14.52 -1.47
C THR A 144 -12.61 -13.40 -2.04
N THR A 145 -13.26 -12.44 -2.71
CA THR A 145 -12.62 -11.20 -3.18
C THR A 145 -12.43 -10.16 -2.06
N ASP A 146 -12.99 -10.39 -0.88
CA ASP A 146 -12.91 -9.47 0.26
C ASP A 146 -11.48 -9.26 0.75
N LEU A 147 -10.68 -10.34 0.85
CA LEU A 147 -9.28 -10.26 1.25
C LEU A 147 -8.46 -9.38 0.30
N ILE A 148 -8.73 -9.48 -1.00
CA ILE A 148 -8.08 -8.66 -2.03
C ILE A 148 -8.55 -7.21 -1.89
N THR A 149 -9.83 -6.99 -1.66
CA THR A 149 -10.42 -5.65 -1.51
C THR A 149 -9.85 -4.92 -0.30
N GLU A 150 -9.74 -5.58 0.85
CA GLU A 150 -9.11 -5.03 2.06
C GLU A 150 -7.64 -4.67 1.82
N GLU A 151 -6.91 -5.52 1.12
CA GLU A 151 -5.50 -5.26 0.82
C GLU A 151 -5.32 -4.15 -0.23
N ILE A 152 -6.20 -4.03 -1.23
CA ILE A 152 -6.26 -2.85 -2.12
C ILE A 152 -6.46 -1.58 -1.31
N GLN A 153 -7.40 -1.58 -0.36
CA GLN A 153 -7.65 -0.42 0.51
C GLN A 153 -6.40 -0.07 1.34
N ASN A 154 -5.74 -1.07 1.94
CA ASN A 154 -4.52 -0.86 2.73
C ASN A 154 -3.36 -0.30 1.88
N GLN A 155 -3.13 -0.85 0.70
CA GLN A 155 -2.06 -0.37 -0.19
C GLN A 155 -2.36 1.02 -0.75
N MET A 156 -3.62 1.29 -1.12
CA MET A 156 -4.03 2.62 -1.56
C MET A 156 -3.87 3.65 -0.43
N ALA A 157 -4.26 3.31 0.81
CA ALA A 157 -4.08 4.17 1.97
C ALA A 157 -2.61 4.54 2.17
N SER A 158 -1.73 3.54 2.16
CA SER A 158 -0.29 3.74 2.32
C SER A 158 0.29 4.62 1.21
N CYS A 159 -0.11 4.38 -0.04
CA CYS A 159 0.32 5.17 -1.18
C CYS A 159 -0.11 6.64 -1.03
N LEU A 160 -1.39 6.88 -0.76
CA LEU A 160 -1.96 8.22 -0.62
C LEU A 160 -1.35 9.02 0.53
N LEU A 161 -1.07 8.39 1.68
CA LEU A 161 -0.43 9.06 2.82
C LEU A 161 1.05 9.35 2.58
N SER A 162 1.71 8.57 1.71
CA SER A 162 3.12 8.79 1.39
C SER A 162 3.36 9.98 0.46
N LYS A 163 2.34 10.40 -0.30
CA LYS A 163 2.44 11.49 -1.28
C LYS A 163 2.32 12.86 -0.63
N LEU A 164 3.22 13.77 -1.02
CA LEU A 164 3.27 15.15 -0.54
C LEU A 164 2.64 16.15 -1.53
N ASP A 165 2.51 15.79 -2.80
CA ASP A 165 2.08 16.64 -3.91
C ASP A 165 0.56 16.68 -4.13
N TYR A 166 -0.20 15.95 -3.30
CA TYR A 166 -1.64 15.74 -3.43
C TYR A 166 -2.05 15.28 -4.85
N ASP A 167 -1.12 14.72 -5.64
CA ASP A 167 -1.43 14.24 -6.99
C ASP A 167 -2.04 12.85 -6.91
N THR A 168 -3.29 12.77 -7.33
CA THR A 168 -4.15 11.58 -7.24
C THR A 168 -4.52 11.04 -8.61
N GLY A 169 -4.05 11.64 -9.71
CA GLY A 169 -4.46 11.26 -11.06
C GLY A 169 -4.16 9.79 -11.37
N ARG A 170 -2.98 9.31 -10.94
CA ARG A 170 -2.55 7.93 -11.15
C ARG A 170 -3.39 6.93 -10.36
N GLU A 171 -3.63 7.20 -9.08
CA GLU A 171 -4.45 6.36 -8.20
C GLU A 171 -5.89 6.32 -8.68
N GLN A 172 -6.39 7.43 -9.25
CA GLN A 172 -7.70 7.48 -9.87
C GLN A 172 -7.78 6.54 -11.09
N THR A 173 -6.78 6.55 -11.98
CA THR A 173 -6.75 5.59 -13.11
C THR A 173 -6.74 4.14 -12.64
N LYS A 174 -5.97 3.82 -11.59
CA LYS A 174 -5.94 2.46 -11.01
C LYS A 174 -7.26 2.07 -10.37
N LEU A 175 -7.90 3.00 -9.67
CA LEU A 175 -9.21 2.77 -9.09
C LEU A 175 -10.25 2.42 -10.17
N GLU A 176 -10.24 3.11 -11.32
CA GLU A 176 -11.18 2.79 -12.41
C GLU A 176 -10.96 1.37 -12.96
N LEU A 177 -9.69 0.91 -13.06
CA LEU A 177 -9.39 -0.49 -13.41
C LEU A 177 -9.92 -1.47 -12.35
N PHE A 178 -9.78 -1.15 -11.07
CA PHE A 178 -10.31 -1.98 -9.99
C PHE A 178 -11.85 -1.97 -9.95
N LYS A 179 -12.51 -0.83 -10.25
CA LYS A 179 -13.97 -0.77 -10.35
C LYS A 179 -14.50 -1.65 -11.48
N LEU A 180 -13.81 -1.65 -12.62
CA LEU A 180 -14.16 -2.51 -13.76
C LEU A 180 -14.16 -4.00 -13.37
N ARG A 181 -13.21 -4.41 -12.52
CA ARG A 181 -13.02 -5.82 -12.14
C ARG A 181 -13.73 -6.25 -10.86
N PHE A 182 -13.77 -5.44 -9.81
CA PHE A 182 -14.33 -5.84 -8.52
C PHE A 182 -15.71 -5.21 -8.25
N GLY A 183 -16.15 -4.34 -9.15
CA GLY A 183 -17.40 -3.58 -9.03
C GLY A 183 -17.25 -2.31 -8.19
N GLU A 184 -18.15 -1.36 -8.43
CA GLU A 184 -18.13 -0.05 -7.78
C GLU A 184 -18.38 -0.14 -6.26
N ALA A 185 -19.26 -1.05 -5.83
CA ALA A 185 -19.67 -1.15 -4.42
C ALA A 185 -18.50 -1.50 -3.49
N LYS A 186 -17.61 -2.43 -3.89
CA LYS A 186 -16.45 -2.85 -3.10
C LYS A 186 -15.32 -1.81 -3.09
N MET A 187 -15.24 -1.02 -4.16
CA MET A 187 -14.21 0.01 -4.34
C MET A 187 -14.64 1.39 -3.82
N ALA A 188 -15.89 1.53 -3.37
CA ALA A 188 -16.41 2.79 -2.82
C ALA A 188 -15.57 3.36 -1.65
N PRO A 189 -15.04 2.57 -0.69
CA PRO A 189 -14.17 3.11 0.35
C PRO A 189 -12.88 3.72 -0.23
N THR A 190 -12.23 3.03 -1.14
CA THR A 190 -11.02 3.48 -1.84
C THR A 190 -11.28 4.76 -2.65
N GLU A 191 -12.45 4.88 -3.26
CA GLU A 191 -12.88 6.10 -3.96
C GLU A 191 -13.01 7.30 -3.03
N VAL A 192 -13.64 7.10 -1.86
CA VAL A 192 -13.74 8.15 -0.84
C VAL A 192 -12.35 8.56 -0.36
N MET A 193 -11.41 7.63 -0.18
CA MET A 193 -10.04 7.95 0.23
C MET A 193 -9.33 8.86 -0.79
N ILE A 194 -9.45 8.58 -2.09
CA ILE A 194 -8.86 9.44 -3.14
C ILE A 194 -9.52 10.82 -3.12
N LYS A 195 -10.85 10.87 -2.99
CA LYS A 195 -11.60 12.12 -2.90
C LYS A 195 -11.20 12.95 -1.68
N ASP A 196 -10.98 12.32 -0.54
CA ASP A 196 -10.53 12.98 0.69
C ASP A 196 -9.19 13.71 0.46
N ILE A 197 -8.23 13.09 -0.23
CA ILE A 197 -6.94 13.74 -0.57
C ILE A 197 -7.12 14.89 -1.57
N ALA A 198 -7.96 14.70 -2.59
CA ALA A 198 -8.26 15.75 -3.56
C ALA A 198 -8.97 16.96 -2.92
N ASP A 199 -9.91 16.71 -2.00
CA ASP A 199 -10.59 17.76 -1.24
C ASP A 199 -9.66 18.39 -0.19
N SER A 200 -8.71 17.63 0.38
CA SER A 200 -7.66 18.15 1.26
C SER A 200 -6.81 19.21 0.56
N LYS A 201 -6.39 18.96 -0.68
CA LYS A 201 -5.65 19.95 -1.49
C LYS A 201 -6.41 21.27 -1.60
N ARG A 202 -7.72 21.20 -1.83
CA ARG A 202 -8.59 22.39 -1.95
C ARG A 202 -8.72 23.11 -0.61
N ILE A 203 -8.91 22.38 0.48
CA ILE A 203 -9.05 22.95 1.81
C ILE A 203 -7.75 23.62 2.24
N ASP A 204 -6.62 22.95 2.07
CA ASP A 204 -5.30 23.47 2.40
C ASP A 204 -5.00 24.75 1.60
N THR A 205 -5.24 24.71 0.28
CA THR A 205 -5.13 25.88 -0.60
C THR A 205 -6.01 27.04 -0.12
N ASN A 206 -7.24 26.77 0.33
CA ASN A 206 -8.13 27.82 0.83
C ASN A 206 -7.66 28.39 2.17
N ILE A 207 -7.19 27.55 3.10
CA ILE A 207 -6.69 28.00 4.41
C ILE A 207 -5.51 28.98 4.24
N TYR A 208 -4.61 28.71 3.30
CA TYR A 208 -3.44 29.58 3.05
C TYR A 208 -3.73 30.77 2.13
N ASN A 209 -4.62 30.63 1.14
CA ASN A 209 -4.92 31.72 0.19
C ASN A 209 -5.98 32.69 0.67
N GLU A 210 -6.91 32.28 1.54
CA GLU A 210 -7.99 33.15 1.96
C GLU A 210 -7.50 34.19 2.98
N ILE A 211 -7.30 35.42 2.49
CA ILE A 211 -6.74 36.57 3.24
C ILE A 211 -7.52 36.85 4.55
N SER A 212 -8.82 36.54 4.60
CA SER A 212 -9.68 36.66 5.79
C SER A 212 -9.26 35.69 6.90
N ILE A 213 -8.95 34.45 6.54
CA ILE A 213 -8.63 33.37 7.48
C ILE A 213 -7.17 33.49 7.91
N SER A 214 -6.27 33.75 6.96
CA SER A 214 -4.83 33.92 7.22
C SER A 214 -4.53 35.11 8.14
N LYS A 215 -5.26 36.22 8.00
CA LYS A 215 -5.20 37.37 8.93
C LYS A 215 -5.86 37.12 10.28
N ALA A 216 -6.95 36.35 10.34
CA ALA A 216 -7.62 36.02 11.59
C ALA A 216 -6.78 35.10 12.49
N VAL A 217 -5.91 34.30 11.88
CA VAL A 217 -5.15 33.23 12.54
C VAL A 217 -3.64 33.52 12.62
N GLY A 218 -3.13 34.53 11.91
CA GLY A 218 -1.72 34.92 11.92
C GLY A 218 -0.82 33.92 11.18
N LEU A 219 -1.30 33.40 10.06
CA LEU A 219 -0.53 32.62 9.07
C LEU A 219 -0.15 33.59 7.94
N GLU A 220 1.07 34.10 7.91
CA GLU A 220 1.53 34.96 6.81
C GLU A 220 2.11 34.10 5.68
N ASN A 221 1.71 34.41 4.44
CA ASN A 221 2.27 33.91 3.15
C ASN A 221 2.30 32.39 2.86
N VAL A 222 1.75 32.03 1.70
CA VAL A 222 1.76 30.66 1.11
C VAL A 222 3.16 30.07 0.92
N LYS A 223 4.21 30.90 0.79
CA LYS A 223 5.58 30.46 0.52
C LYS A 223 6.38 30.02 1.76
N GLU A 224 5.87 30.32 2.95
CA GLU A 224 6.48 29.96 4.25
C GLU A 224 5.54 29.05 5.06
N ALA A 225 4.56 28.41 4.42
CA ALA A 225 3.65 27.50 5.10
C ALA A 225 4.44 26.31 5.69
N VAL A 226 4.64 26.35 7.01
CA VAL A 226 5.40 25.34 7.78
C VAL A 226 4.62 24.03 7.93
N LEU A 227 3.32 24.03 7.68
CA LEU A 227 2.43 22.90 7.90
C LEU A 227 1.49 22.74 6.70
N HIS A 228 1.27 21.52 6.25
CA HIS A 228 0.23 21.19 5.28
C HIS A 228 -0.62 20.05 5.86
N GLY A 229 -1.94 20.18 5.75
CA GLY A 229 -2.88 19.22 6.33
C GLY A 229 -3.47 18.29 5.27
N SER A 230 -3.39 16.98 5.49
CA SER A 230 -4.20 15.99 4.76
C SER A 230 -5.37 15.55 5.64
N ILE A 231 -6.59 15.84 5.20
CA ILE A 231 -7.83 15.66 5.93
C ILE A 231 -8.52 14.41 5.39
N ILE A 232 -8.59 13.38 6.22
CA ILE A 232 -9.09 12.07 5.84
C ILE A 232 -10.37 11.72 6.61
N SER A 233 -11.25 10.92 5.99
CA SER A 233 -12.47 10.44 6.63
C SER A 233 -12.19 9.24 7.55
N LYS A 234 -12.78 9.24 8.75
CA LYS A 234 -12.51 8.18 9.75
C LYS A 234 -13.08 6.80 9.39
N LEU A 235 -14.17 6.75 8.62
CA LEU A 235 -14.94 5.52 8.40
C LEU A 235 -14.48 4.71 7.18
N PHE A 236 -13.85 5.35 6.20
CA PHE A 236 -13.49 4.72 4.93
C PHE A 236 -12.01 4.34 4.83
N TRP A 237 -11.18 4.89 5.71
CA TRP A 237 -9.77 4.55 5.80
C TRP A 237 -9.57 3.30 6.67
N PRO A 238 -8.56 2.47 6.38
CA PRO A 238 -8.23 1.32 7.20
C PRO A 238 -7.80 1.76 8.61
N THR A 239 -7.65 0.82 9.54
CA THR A 239 -7.23 1.15 10.91
C THR A 239 -5.80 1.69 10.92
N LEU A 240 -5.69 3.01 10.91
CA LEU A 240 -4.43 3.73 11.01
C LEU A 240 -3.93 3.68 12.46
N LYS A 241 -2.75 3.09 12.66
CA LYS A 241 -2.11 3.06 13.98
C LYS A 241 -1.57 4.44 14.28
N ASN A 242 -2.14 5.12 15.27
CA ASN A 242 -1.57 6.34 15.81
C ASN A 242 -0.73 6.02 17.05
N GLU A 243 0.50 6.52 17.08
CA GLU A 243 1.24 6.63 18.33
C GLU A 243 1.11 8.06 18.84
N ASP A 244 0.51 8.21 20.02
CA ASP A 244 0.40 9.51 20.66
C ASP A 244 1.76 9.90 21.24
N PHE A 245 2.24 11.08 20.87
CA PHE A 245 3.43 11.70 21.46
C PHE A 245 3.27 13.21 21.46
N VAL A 246 4.03 13.87 22.33
CA VAL A 246 4.02 15.33 22.42
C VAL A 246 4.81 15.93 21.27
N VAL A 247 4.13 16.68 20.39
CA VAL A 247 4.75 17.41 19.29
C VAL A 247 5.46 18.68 19.80
N PRO A 248 6.53 19.15 19.13
CA PRO A 248 7.20 20.40 19.46
C PRO A 248 6.24 21.60 19.55
N LYS A 249 6.48 22.51 20.50
CA LYS A 249 5.69 23.74 20.71
C LYS A 249 5.41 24.54 19.42
N PRO A 250 6.40 24.87 18.56
CA PRO A 250 6.12 25.65 17.35
C PRO A 250 5.16 24.92 16.39
N ILE A 251 5.26 23.60 16.31
CA ILE A 251 4.37 22.78 15.48
C ILE A 251 2.98 22.73 16.12
N SER A 252 2.89 22.57 17.44
CA SER A 252 1.61 22.59 18.16
C SER A 252 0.86 23.90 17.98
N GLU A 253 1.53 25.05 18.00
CA GLU A 253 0.92 26.36 17.75
C GLU A 253 0.39 26.45 16.32
N ASN A 254 1.16 25.98 15.34
CA ASN A 254 0.73 25.95 13.94
C ASN A 254 -0.43 24.97 13.70
N MET A 255 -0.47 23.84 14.41
CA MET A 255 -1.59 22.90 14.37
C MET A 255 -2.87 23.53 14.93
N GLN A 256 -2.79 24.26 16.05
CA GLN A 256 -3.94 24.98 16.62
C GLN A 256 -4.42 26.10 15.69
N LYS A 257 -3.49 26.83 15.06
CA LYS A 257 -3.81 27.82 14.03
C LYS A 257 -4.58 27.17 12.87
N TYR A 258 -4.06 26.06 12.34
CA TYR A 258 -4.71 25.32 11.26
C TYR A 258 -6.10 24.81 11.66
N GLU A 259 -6.27 24.32 12.89
CA GLU A 259 -7.55 23.86 13.42
C GLU A 259 -8.59 24.99 13.50
N ASN A 260 -8.20 26.16 14.01
CA ASN A 260 -9.07 27.33 14.05
C ASN A 260 -9.49 27.79 12.63
N ALA A 261 -8.54 27.81 11.70
CA ALA A 261 -8.81 28.12 10.30
C ALA A 261 -9.79 27.10 9.67
N PHE A 262 -9.60 25.82 9.95
CA PHE A 262 -10.49 24.76 9.49
C PHE A 262 -11.89 24.87 10.10
N GLN A 263 -12.00 25.22 11.39
CA GLN A 263 -13.28 25.40 12.05
C GLN A 263 -14.09 26.56 11.45
N ILE A 264 -13.42 27.64 11.02
CA ILE A 264 -14.07 28.74 10.29
C ILE A 264 -14.63 28.23 8.95
N LEU A 265 -13.85 27.43 8.22
CA LEU A 265 -14.26 26.89 6.91
C LEU A 265 -15.35 25.82 7.03
N LYS A 266 -15.31 24.99 8.09
CA LYS A 266 -16.23 23.88 8.36
C LYS A 266 -16.71 23.88 9.83
N PRO A 267 -17.68 24.73 10.20
CA PRO A 267 -18.07 24.98 11.61
C PRO A 267 -18.63 23.81 12.42
N ARG A 268 -18.97 22.69 11.77
CA ARG A 268 -19.56 21.50 12.43
C ARG A 268 -18.61 20.30 12.45
N ARG A 269 -17.31 20.52 12.21
CA ARG A 269 -16.30 19.48 12.16
C ARG A 269 -15.12 19.88 13.05
N GLU A 270 -14.52 18.89 13.68
CA GLU A 270 -13.34 19.01 14.53
C GLU A 270 -12.23 18.14 13.94
N LEU A 271 -10.97 18.57 14.09
CA LEU A 271 -9.82 17.83 13.58
C LEU A 271 -9.21 16.98 14.69
N GLN A 272 -8.96 15.71 14.39
CA GLN A 272 -8.15 14.85 15.22
C GLN A 272 -6.84 14.56 14.49
N TRP A 273 -5.73 15.02 15.06
CA TRP A 273 -4.41 14.87 14.45
C TRP A 273 -3.85 13.46 14.61
N LEU A 274 -3.38 12.89 13.50
CA LEU A 274 -2.63 11.63 13.47
C LEU A 274 -1.13 11.94 13.32
N SER A 275 -0.52 12.41 14.41
CA SER A 275 0.85 12.96 14.41
C SER A 275 1.92 11.95 14.00
N SER A 276 1.70 10.65 14.19
CA SER A 276 2.68 9.61 13.83
C SER A 276 2.81 9.35 12.33
N LEU A 277 1.78 9.68 11.54
CA LEU A 277 1.72 9.39 10.10
C LEU A 277 2.12 10.58 9.21
N GLY A 278 2.47 11.71 9.82
CA GLY A 278 2.96 12.86 9.07
C GLY A 278 4.33 12.59 8.44
N LYS A 279 4.76 13.56 7.62
CA LYS A 279 6.10 13.65 7.08
C LYS A 279 6.62 15.05 7.35
N VAL A 280 7.85 15.14 7.83
CA VAL A 280 8.50 16.42 8.15
C VAL A 280 9.81 16.48 7.41
N HIS A 281 10.03 17.60 6.74
CA HIS A 281 11.34 17.95 6.24
C HIS A 281 12.08 18.71 7.33
N VAL A 282 13.24 18.20 7.74
CA VAL A 282 14.07 18.76 8.80
C VAL A 282 15.43 19.07 8.23
N GLU A 283 15.84 20.33 8.33
CA GLU A 283 17.19 20.79 8.06
C GLU A 283 17.93 20.95 9.40
N LEU A 284 19.04 20.24 9.54
CA LEU A 284 19.89 20.26 10.72
C LEU A 284 21.18 21.00 10.40
N GLU A 285 21.33 22.19 10.94
CA GLU A 285 22.59 22.93 10.92
C GLU A 285 23.44 22.51 12.13
N LEU A 286 24.45 21.68 11.88
CA LEU A 286 25.48 21.32 12.85
C LEU A 286 26.73 22.21 12.62
N GLN A 287 27.70 22.18 13.54
CA GLN A 287 28.90 23.02 13.44
C GLN A 287 29.72 22.74 12.16
N ASP A 288 29.75 21.50 11.68
CA ASP A 288 30.55 21.09 10.53
C ASP A 288 29.77 20.93 9.21
N ARG A 289 28.43 20.80 9.26
CA ARG A 289 27.60 20.48 8.09
C ARG A 289 26.13 20.84 8.27
N VAL A 290 25.46 21.03 7.15
CA VAL A 290 24.00 21.13 7.06
C VAL A 290 23.48 19.82 6.47
N LEU A 291 22.53 19.18 7.16
CA LEU A 291 21.93 17.91 6.74
C LEU A 291 20.42 18.06 6.58
N GLU A 292 19.92 17.72 5.40
CA GLU A 292 18.49 17.69 5.12
C GLU A 292 17.94 16.27 5.22
N PHE A 293 16.82 16.11 5.91
CA PHE A 293 16.17 14.82 6.10
C PHE A 293 14.66 14.91 5.90
N GLU A 294 14.07 13.94 5.21
CA GLU A 294 12.62 13.68 5.23
C GLU A 294 12.34 12.53 6.21
N VAL A 295 11.69 12.84 7.33
CA VAL A 295 11.48 11.88 8.42
C VAL A 295 10.07 11.95 8.98
N ALA A 296 9.66 10.90 9.69
CA ALA A 296 8.42 10.93 10.45
C ALA A 296 8.53 11.98 11.60
N PRO A 297 7.42 12.65 11.95
CA PRO A 297 7.34 13.68 12.99
C PRO A 297 7.98 13.31 14.33
N ILE A 298 7.97 12.04 14.70
CA ILE A 298 8.58 11.58 15.94
C ILE A 298 10.10 11.76 15.97
N TYR A 299 10.78 11.55 14.84
CA TYR A 299 12.22 11.74 14.75
C TYR A 299 12.59 13.23 14.83
N ALA A 300 11.78 14.08 14.20
CA ALA A 300 11.92 15.54 14.32
C ALA A 300 11.71 16.02 15.75
N ALA A 301 10.71 15.46 16.46
CA ALA A 301 10.42 15.81 17.84
C ALA A 301 11.55 15.42 18.80
N ILE A 302 12.20 14.27 18.57
CA ILE A 302 13.40 13.87 19.34
C ILE A 302 14.48 14.94 19.21
N ILE A 303 14.87 15.30 17.99
CA ILE A 303 15.95 16.28 17.78
C ILE A 303 15.57 17.67 18.31
N TYR A 304 14.32 18.08 18.20
CA TYR A 304 13.87 19.35 18.75
C TYR A 304 14.14 19.46 20.26
N HIS A 305 14.00 18.38 21.03
CA HIS A 305 14.36 18.39 22.45
C HIS A 305 15.87 18.48 22.69
N PHE A 306 16.67 17.93 21.79
CA PHE A 306 18.13 18.06 21.83
C PHE A 306 18.61 19.48 21.50
N GLN A 307 17.81 20.27 20.79
CA GLN A 307 18.08 21.71 20.61
C GLN A 307 17.94 22.50 21.92
N GLU A 308 17.07 22.07 22.85
CA GLU A 308 16.91 22.71 24.15
C GLU A 308 18.01 22.28 25.15
N GLN A 309 18.46 21.03 25.07
CA GLN A 309 19.50 20.45 25.93
C GLN A 309 20.34 19.44 25.14
N GLU A 310 21.66 19.61 25.14
CA GLU A 310 22.60 18.78 24.37
C GLU A 310 22.66 17.32 24.84
N THR A 311 22.35 17.06 26.12
CA THR A 311 22.39 15.72 26.73
C THR A 311 21.06 15.35 27.35
N TRP A 312 20.55 14.16 27.02
CA TRP A 312 19.31 13.61 27.58
C TRP A 312 19.50 12.19 28.09
N ASP A 313 18.92 11.91 29.26
CA ASP A 313 18.73 10.54 29.75
C ASP A 313 17.47 9.95 29.11
N LEU A 314 17.50 8.66 28.74
CA LEU A 314 16.41 8.02 27.99
C LEU A 314 15.06 8.06 28.74
N CYS A 315 15.05 7.85 30.06
CA CYS A 315 13.82 7.91 30.86
C CYS A 315 13.22 9.32 30.90
N SER A 316 14.06 10.34 31.09
CA SER A 316 13.63 11.73 31.16
C SER A 316 13.06 12.22 29.83
N LEU A 317 13.66 11.81 28.71
CA LEU A 317 13.15 12.13 27.38
C LEU A 317 11.85 11.37 27.07
N ALA A 318 11.76 10.11 27.47
CA ALA A 318 10.55 9.29 27.32
C ALA A 318 9.35 9.89 28.07
N GLU A 319 9.55 10.36 29.30
CA GLU A 319 8.52 11.07 30.08
C GLU A 319 8.10 12.37 29.40
N LYS A 320 9.05 13.17 28.91
CA LYS A 320 8.77 14.45 28.26
C LYS A 320 8.00 14.30 26.95
N MET A 321 8.31 13.27 26.16
CA MET A 321 7.61 12.97 24.90
C MET A 321 6.34 12.12 25.09
N ASN A 322 6.13 11.56 26.28
CA ASN A 322 5.08 10.59 26.61
C ASN A 322 5.14 9.31 25.74
N ILE A 323 6.34 8.74 25.56
CA ILE A 323 6.59 7.54 24.74
C ILE A 323 7.17 6.42 25.62
N ASP A 324 6.88 5.17 25.29
CA ASP A 324 7.53 4.02 25.93
C ASP A 324 9.07 4.04 25.74
N PRO A 325 9.88 3.90 26.81
CA PRO A 325 11.34 3.89 26.75
C PRO A 325 11.93 2.91 25.72
N SER A 326 11.33 1.73 25.56
CA SER A 326 11.83 0.69 24.65
C SER A 326 11.65 1.11 23.20
N LYS A 327 10.51 1.73 22.88
CA LYS A 327 10.22 2.27 21.55
C LYS A 327 11.10 3.48 21.23
N LEU A 328 11.34 4.35 22.22
CA LEU A 328 12.21 5.51 22.05
C LEU A 328 13.64 5.07 21.74
N ARG A 329 14.18 4.06 22.44
CA ARG A 329 15.51 3.51 22.16
C ARG A 329 15.70 3.10 20.70
N GLY A 330 14.74 2.34 20.16
CA GLY A 330 14.77 1.91 18.76
C GLY A 330 14.74 3.10 17.78
N LYS A 331 13.99 4.15 18.12
CA LYS A 331 13.92 5.38 17.31
C LYS A 331 15.14 6.28 17.44
N MET A 332 15.86 6.23 18.56
CA MET A 332 17.13 6.94 18.73
C MET A 332 18.26 6.27 17.93
N GLY A 333 18.22 4.95 17.77
CA GLY A 333 19.16 4.21 16.90
C GLY A 333 19.16 4.72 15.45
N PHE A 334 18.03 5.19 14.94
CA PHE A 334 17.96 5.84 13.62
C PHE A 334 18.86 7.07 13.48
N TRP A 335 18.98 7.87 14.55
CA TRP A 335 19.84 9.05 14.58
C TRP A 335 21.29 8.71 14.92
N GLU A 336 21.51 7.59 15.63
CA GLU A 336 22.82 6.99 15.84
C GLU A 336 23.43 6.50 14.51
N ASP A 337 22.65 5.75 13.73
CA ASP A 337 23.05 5.24 12.41
C ASP A 337 23.40 6.37 11.42
N ARG A 338 22.84 7.57 11.62
CA ARG A 338 23.10 8.78 10.83
C ARG A 338 24.21 9.66 11.40
N GLY A 339 24.80 9.28 12.53
CA GLY A 339 25.89 10.02 13.19
C GLY A 339 25.47 11.38 13.73
N VAL A 340 24.20 11.54 14.13
CA VAL A 340 23.66 12.75 14.75
C VAL A 340 23.64 12.63 16.28
N LEU A 341 23.30 11.44 16.79
CA LEU A 341 23.29 11.14 18.22
C LEU A 341 24.31 10.06 18.57
N ARG A 342 24.84 10.10 19.80
CA ARG A 342 25.69 9.06 20.35
C ARG A 342 25.22 8.61 21.72
N LEU A 343 25.24 7.30 21.95
CA LEU A 343 25.03 6.70 23.26
C LEU A 343 26.31 6.80 24.11
N ILE A 344 26.20 7.47 25.25
CA ILE A 344 27.19 7.47 26.34
C ILE A 344 26.80 6.36 27.35
N ALA A 345 27.74 5.93 28.19
CA ALA A 345 27.45 5.05 29.33
C ALA A 345 26.28 5.60 30.18
N ASP A 346 25.46 4.70 30.74
CA ASP A 346 24.24 4.95 31.53
C ASP A 346 22.99 5.42 30.75
N ASP A 347 22.78 4.95 29.52
CA ASP A 347 21.60 5.28 28.69
C ASP A 347 21.40 6.80 28.46
N LYS A 348 22.53 7.53 28.47
CA LYS A 348 22.59 8.96 28.17
C LYS A 348 22.92 9.16 26.71
N TRP A 349 22.27 10.12 26.08
CA TRP A 349 22.47 10.46 24.68
C TRP A 349 22.97 11.87 24.55
N ILE A 350 23.93 12.08 23.65
CA ILE A 350 24.48 13.39 23.32
C ILE A 350 24.36 13.65 21.82
N VAL A 351 24.20 14.91 21.44
CA VAL A 351 24.31 15.36 20.05
C VAL A 351 25.78 15.39 19.63
N LEU A 352 26.08 14.84 18.46
CA LEU A 352 27.40 14.98 17.84
C LEU A 352 27.39 16.16 16.88
N GLU A 353 28.04 17.25 17.28
CA GLU A 353 28.14 18.45 16.43
C GLU A 353 29.22 18.34 15.35
N ILE A 354 30.16 17.39 15.48
CA ILE A 354 31.30 17.18 14.56
C ILE A 354 31.38 15.71 14.14
N SER A 355 31.42 15.46 12.83
CA SER A 355 31.56 14.12 12.22
C SER A 355 32.86 13.38 12.56
N ALA A 356 33.94 14.12 12.86
CA ALA A 356 35.24 13.56 13.21
C ALA A 356 35.26 12.79 14.54
N GLU A 357 34.20 12.93 15.35
CA GLU A 357 34.09 12.20 16.61
C GLU A 357 33.50 10.80 16.44
N ILE A 358 32.93 10.45 15.27
CA ILE A 358 32.20 9.18 14.97
C ILE A 358 33.04 7.93 15.23
#